data_AF-A0A9W4SP55-F1
#
_entry.id   AF-A0A9W4SP55-F1
#
_cell.length_a   1.000
_cell.length_b   1.000
_cell.length_c   1.000
_cell.angle_alpha   90.00
_cell.angle_beta   90.00
_cell.angle_gamma   90.00
#
_symmetry.space_group_name_H-M   'P 1'
#
loop_
_entity.id
_entity.type
_entity.pdbx_description
1 polymer ?
#
loop_
_entity_poly.entity_id
_entity_poly.type
_entity_poly.pdbx_seq_one_letter_code
_entity_poly.pdbx_strand_id
1 'polypeptide(L)'
;MKKLIRSRHKLIDLNPQHMQCSFILEICASDRLYNIKNEVVVTQLITNRQLWKHVIIIPLNRIQAYKLSAERLTNAKRMAPEKVDLALTLIGYDHETAIEYIFENTLIITNANRAKKVNFNRNVQTKSVIIEGDVYDPTGTL
;
A
#
# COMPACT_ATOMS: atom_id res chain seq x y z
N MET A 1 -22.19 8.78 -16.67
CA MET A 1 -22.19 8.30 -15.28
C MET A 1 -21.16 7.20 -15.14
N LYS A 2 -20.01 7.46 -14.51
CA LYS A 2 -19.00 6.41 -14.25
C LYS A 2 -19.49 5.55 -13.08
N LYS A 3 -19.70 4.27 -13.33
CA LYS A 3 -20.21 3.29 -12.35
C LYS A 3 -19.07 2.97 -11.38
N LEU A 4 -19.10 3.56 -10.19
CA LEU A 4 -18.15 3.28 -9.11
C LEU A 4 -18.47 1.88 -8.55
N ILE A 5 -17.54 0.94 -8.66
CA ILE A 5 -17.70 -0.41 -8.13
C ILE A 5 -17.08 -0.42 -6.74
N ARG A 6 -17.93 -0.58 -5.72
CA ARG A 6 -17.50 -0.67 -4.34
C ARG A 6 -16.64 -1.92 -4.14
N SER A 7 -15.39 -1.70 -3.76
CA SER A 7 -14.53 -2.72 -3.17
C SER A 7 -15.21 -3.31 -1.91
N ARG A 8 -14.85 -4.54 -1.50
CA ARG A 8 -15.26 -5.11 -0.20
C ARG A 8 -14.79 -4.23 0.99
N HIS A 9 -13.93 -3.25 0.73
CA HIS A 9 -13.35 -2.33 1.70
C HIS A 9 -13.99 -0.95 1.56
N LYS A 10 -14.64 -0.48 2.64
CA LYS A 10 -15.37 0.81 2.72
C LYS A 10 -14.47 2.06 2.61
N LEU A 11 -13.18 1.89 2.34
CA LEU A 11 -12.15 2.94 2.39
C LEU A 11 -11.50 3.26 1.04
N ILE A 12 -11.70 2.44 0.00
CA ILE A 12 -11.07 2.65 -1.31
C ILE A 12 -12.10 2.48 -2.41
N ASP A 13 -12.28 3.52 -3.22
CA ASP A 13 -13.02 3.44 -4.48
C ASP A 13 -12.03 3.32 -5.64
N LEU A 14 -12.18 2.27 -6.44
CA LEU A 14 -11.29 2.04 -7.59
C LEU A 14 -11.91 2.64 -8.84
N ASN A 15 -11.12 3.41 -9.59
CA ASN A 15 -11.50 3.83 -10.94
C ASN A 15 -11.71 2.56 -11.80
N PRO A 16 -12.82 2.43 -12.54
CA PRO A 16 -13.08 1.26 -13.40
C PRO A 16 -11.95 0.93 -14.38
N GLN A 17 -11.15 1.92 -14.80
CA GLN A 17 -9.98 1.72 -15.67
C GLN A 17 -8.84 0.97 -14.98
N HIS A 18 -8.82 0.94 -13.64
CA HIS A 18 -7.78 0.33 -12.80
C HIS A 18 -8.33 -0.88 -12.05
N MET A 19 -9.41 -1.49 -12.53
CA MET A 19 -9.99 -2.68 -11.88
C MET A 19 -8.99 -3.85 -11.83
N GLN A 20 -8.11 -3.97 -12.84
CA GLN A 20 -7.00 -4.93 -12.85
C GLN A 20 -5.99 -4.67 -11.72
N CYS A 21 -5.93 -3.45 -11.19
CA CYS A 21 -5.07 -3.09 -10.06
C CYS A 21 -5.71 -3.43 -8.71
N SER A 22 -6.99 -3.83 -8.64
CA SER A 22 -7.66 -4.11 -7.35
C SER A 22 -6.93 -5.18 -6.54
N PHE A 23 -6.50 -6.24 -7.21
CA PHE A 23 -5.74 -7.34 -6.62
C PHE A 23 -4.36 -6.88 -6.14
N ILE A 24 -3.67 -6.09 -6.96
CA ILE A 24 -2.35 -5.53 -6.63
C ILE A 24 -2.46 -4.61 -5.40
N LEU A 25 -3.52 -3.82 -5.33
CA LEU A 25 -3.76 -2.90 -4.20
C LEU A 25 -4.08 -3.65 -2.92
N GLU A 26 -4.82 -4.75 -2.99
CA GLU A 26 -5.03 -5.65 -1.85
C GLU A 26 -3.70 -6.23 -1.35
N ILE A 27 -2.83 -6.66 -2.26
CA ILE A 27 -1.49 -7.17 -1.91
C ILE A 27 -0.59 -6.08 -1.33
N CYS A 28 -0.61 -4.88 -1.93
CA CYS A 28 0.12 -3.71 -1.41
C CYS A 28 -0.30 -3.38 0.02
N ALA A 29 -1.62 -3.39 0.26
CA ALA A 29 -2.21 -3.14 1.56
C ALA A 29 -1.94 -4.22 2.59
N SER A 30 -1.90 -5.49 2.16
CA SER A 30 -1.83 -6.64 3.07
C SER A 30 -2.87 -6.50 4.18
N ASP A 31 -2.53 -6.84 5.43
CA ASP A 31 -3.45 -6.76 6.56
C ASP A 31 -3.67 -5.33 7.08
N ARG A 32 -2.93 -4.33 6.56
CA ARG A 32 -2.94 -2.96 7.09
C ARG A 32 -4.30 -2.29 6.92
N LEU A 33 -5.03 -2.58 5.86
CA LEU A 33 -6.36 -1.99 5.61
C LEU A 33 -7.39 -2.36 6.69
N TYR A 34 -7.31 -3.56 7.27
CA TYR A 34 -8.24 -4.01 8.33
C TYR A 34 -7.91 -3.42 9.71
N ASN A 35 -6.66 -2.99 9.86
CA ASN A 35 -6.10 -2.56 11.13
C ASN A 35 -6.29 -1.06 11.38
N ILE A 36 -6.62 -0.29 10.35
CA ILE A 36 -6.83 1.16 10.47
C ILE A 36 -8.19 1.45 11.12
N LYS A 37 -8.17 2.06 12.30
CA LYS A 37 -9.38 2.42 13.07
C LYS A 37 -9.26 3.82 13.68
N ASN A 38 -10.38 4.46 13.95
CA ASN A 38 -10.41 5.71 14.71
C ASN A 38 -10.11 5.42 16.20
N GLU A 39 -9.31 6.26 16.87
CA GLU A 39 -8.90 6.12 18.27
C GLU A 39 -10.08 5.94 19.25
N VAL A 40 -11.22 6.58 19.00
CA VAL A 40 -12.44 6.39 19.82
C VAL A 40 -12.91 4.93 19.76
N VAL A 41 -12.91 4.34 18.57
CA VAL A 41 -13.29 2.93 18.36
C VAL A 41 -12.26 2.00 19.00
N VAL A 42 -10.96 2.32 18.89
CA VAL A 42 -9.88 1.54 19.52
C VAL A 42 -10.05 1.50 21.03
N THR A 43 -10.24 2.68 21.65
CA THR A 43 -10.44 2.81 23.09
C THR A 43 -11.64 1.99 23.54
N GLN A 44 -12.78 2.09 22.85
CA GLN A 44 -13.98 1.29 23.16
C GLN A 44 -13.74 -0.22 23.06
N LEU A 45 -13.04 -0.69 22.04
CA LEU A 45 -12.74 -2.13 21.85
C LEU A 45 -11.88 -2.68 22.99
N ILE A 46 -10.90 -1.89 23.46
CA ILE A 46 -10.03 -2.25 24.57
C ILE A 46 -10.81 -2.22 25.89
N THR A 47 -11.51 -1.13 26.19
CA THR A 47 -12.27 -0.96 27.44
C THR A 47 -13.34 -2.02 27.60
N ASN A 48 -14.05 -2.36 26.52
CA ASN A 48 -15.12 -3.35 26.55
C ASN A 48 -14.64 -4.81 26.43
N ARG A 49 -13.33 -5.06 26.42
CA ARG A 49 -12.71 -6.40 26.23
C ARG A 49 -13.27 -7.16 25.02
N GLN A 50 -13.59 -6.45 23.94
CA GLN A 50 -14.15 -7.03 22.72
C GLN A 50 -13.08 -7.55 21.75
N LEU A 51 -11.81 -7.52 22.15
CA LEU A 51 -10.70 -8.09 21.40
C LEU A 51 -10.43 -9.51 21.91
N TRP A 52 -10.99 -10.51 21.21
CA TRP A 52 -10.80 -11.93 21.55
C TRP A 52 -9.51 -12.53 20.98
N LYS A 53 -8.75 -11.75 20.19
CA LYS A 53 -7.47 -12.13 19.60
C LYS A 53 -6.51 -10.94 19.69
N HIS A 54 -5.21 -11.22 19.66
CA HIS A 54 -4.19 -10.18 19.51
C HIS A 54 -4.30 -9.58 18.11
N VAL A 55 -4.63 -8.29 18.02
CA VAL A 55 -4.78 -7.56 16.74
C VAL A 55 -3.89 -6.32 16.78
N ILE A 56 -3.18 -6.06 15.70
CA ILE A 56 -2.45 -4.79 15.52
C ILE A 56 -3.48 -3.75 15.07
N ILE A 57 -3.65 -2.67 15.82
CA ILE A 57 -4.58 -1.59 15.46
C ILE A 57 -3.77 -0.31 15.20
N ILE A 58 -4.07 0.34 14.09
CA ILE A 58 -3.40 1.52 13.59
C ILE A 58 -4.35 2.72 13.73
N PRO A 59 -4.13 3.62 14.69
CA PRO A 59 -5.00 4.77 14.91
C PRO A 59 -4.84 5.82 13.79
N LEU A 60 -5.95 6.13 13.10
CA LEU A 60 -6.03 7.06 11.96
C LEU A 60 -5.43 8.45 12.23
N ASN A 61 -5.56 8.96 13.44
CA ASN A 61 -5.12 10.30 13.83
C ASN A 61 -3.65 10.35 14.28
N ARG A 62 -2.97 9.21 14.41
CA ARG A 62 -1.55 9.13 14.82
C ARG A 62 -0.63 8.53 13.76
N ILE A 63 -1.18 8.15 12.60
CA ILE A 63 -0.36 7.70 11.48
C ILE A 63 0.31 8.89 10.80
N GLN A 64 1.60 8.75 10.53
CA GLN A 64 2.33 9.60 9.62
C GLN A 64 2.77 8.72 8.46
N ALA A 65 2.37 9.08 7.24
CA ALA A 65 2.82 8.40 6.05
C ALA A 65 4.32 8.67 5.86
N TYR A 66 5.10 7.60 5.76
CA TYR A 66 6.49 7.72 5.34
C TYR A 66 6.50 7.88 3.81
N LYS A 67 6.77 9.10 3.35
CA LYS A 67 6.86 9.39 1.92
C LYS A 67 8.16 8.82 1.36
N LEU A 68 8.06 8.05 0.28
CA LEU A 68 9.24 7.62 -0.47
C LEU A 68 10.00 8.85 -0.96
N SER A 69 11.31 8.94 -0.68
CA SER A 69 12.10 10.08 -1.12
C SER A 69 12.16 10.15 -2.64
N ALA A 70 12.12 11.38 -3.18
CA ALA A 70 12.20 11.62 -4.63
C ALA A 70 13.47 11.00 -5.24
N GLU A 71 14.57 10.98 -4.50
CA GLU A 71 15.83 10.35 -4.91
C GLU A 71 15.67 8.83 -5.08
N ARG A 72 15.06 8.13 -4.12
CA ARG A 72 14.82 6.68 -4.20
C ARG A 72 13.89 6.33 -5.35
N LEU A 73 12.83 7.12 -5.55
CA LEU A 73 11.92 6.95 -6.69
C LEU A 73 12.66 7.17 -8.03
N THR A 74 13.50 8.20 -8.12
CA THR A 74 14.28 8.51 -9.32
C THR A 74 15.28 7.40 -9.62
N ASN A 75 15.98 6.90 -8.59
CA ASN A 75 16.91 5.78 -8.72
C ASN A 75 16.17 4.50 -9.19
N ALA A 76 15.01 4.20 -8.62
CA ALA A 76 14.18 3.07 -9.04
C ALA A 76 13.75 3.21 -10.51
N LYS A 77 13.26 4.38 -10.93
CA LYS A 77 12.90 4.66 -12.33
C LYS A 77 14.08 4.58 -13.28
N ARG A 78 15.27 5.01 -12.87
CA ARG A 78 16.51 4.88 -13.68
C ARG A 78 16.89 3.41 -13.90
N MET A 79 16.68 2.58 -12.89
CA MET A 79 16.97 1.14 -12.97
C MET A 79 15.94 0.35 -13.77
N ALA A 80 14.70 0.83 -13.80
CA ALA A 80 13.58 0.20 -14.49
C ALA A 80 12.67 1.28 -15.14
N PRO A 81 13.12 1.85 -16.28
CA PRO A 81 12.35 2.89 -16.96
C PRO A 81 11.01 2.33 -17.46
N GLU A 82 9.96 3.16 -17.37
CA GLU A 82 8.57 2.87 -17.78
C GLU A 82 7.88 1.68 -17.08
N LYS A 83 8.47 1.17 -16.00
CA LYS A 83 8.00 -0.06 -15.35
C LYS A 83 7.91 0.07 -13.83
N VAL A 84 8.03 1.28 -13.30
CA VAL A 84 8.01 1.57 -11.86
C VAL A 84 7.10 2.74 -11.61
N ASP A 85 5.99 2.46 -10.94
CA ASP A 85 5.03 3.46 -10.47
C ASP A 85 4.83 3.36 -8.97
N LEU A 86 4.39 4.46 -8.36
CA LEU A 86 3.97 4.44 -6.96
C LEU A 86 2.57 3.86 -6.87
N ALA A 87 2.33 2.97 -5.91
CA ALA A 87 1.00 2.40 -5.72
C ALA A 87 -0.08 3.48 -5.54
N LEU A 88 0.26 4.57 -4.85
CA LEU A 88 -0.62 5.73 -4.65
C LEU A 88 -1.14 6.33 -5.97
N THR A 89 -0.35 6.32 -7.03
CA THR A 89 -0.72 6.94 -8.33
C THR A 89 -1.81 6.16 -9.08
N LEU A 90 -2.07 4.91 -8.67
CA LEU A 90 -3.08 4.05 -9.30
C LEU A 90 -4.44 4.10 -8.59
N ILE A 91 -4.57 4.87 -7.50
CA ILE A 91 -5.75 4.90 -6.63
C ILE A 91 -6.38 6.30 -6.68
N GLY A 92 -7.69 6.37 -6.87
CA GLY A 92 -8.46 7.57 -6.54
C GLY A 92 -9.00 7.44 -5.13
N TYR A 93 -8.84 8.45 -4.27
CA TYR A 93 -9.30 8.34 -2.89
C TYR A 93 -9.68 9.68 -2.25
N ASP A 94 -10.64 9.62 -1.33
CA ASP A 94 -11.12 10.78 -0.55
C ASP A 94 -10.46 10.87 0.85
N HIS A 95 -9.92 9.76 1.38
CA HIS A 95 -9.29 9.72 2.71
C HIS A 95 -7.77 9.65 2.61
N GLU A 96 -7.12 10.81 2.63
CA GLU A 96 -5.72 10.94 2.23
C GLU A 96 -4.74 10.19 3.13
N THR A 97 -4.84 10.36 4.45
CA THR A 97 -3.77 9.95 5.36
C THR A 97 -3.63 8.44 5.52
N ALA A 98 -4.73 7.70 5.54
CA ALA A 98 -4.74 6.25 5.69
C ALA A 98 -4.17 5.53 4.47
N ILE A 99 -4.53 6.05 3.30
CA ILE A 99 -4.17 5.47 2.01
C ILE A 99 -2.72 5.83 1.70
N GLU A 100 -2.31 7.08 1.94
CA GLU A 100 -0.89 7.47 1.91
C GLU A 100 -0.03 6.58 2.81
N TYR A 101 -0.45 6.36 4.06
CA TYR A 101 0.29 5.49 4.97
C TYR A 101 0.50 4.05 4.43
N ILE A 102 -0.49 3.52 3.72
CA ILE A 102 -0.42 2.16 3.18
C ILE A 102 0.40 2.12 1.88
N PHE A 103 0.16 3.05 0.97
CA PHE A 103 0.60 2.94 -0.44
C PHE A 103 1.79 3.84 -0.80
N GLU A 104 2.14 4.84 0.01
CA GLU A 104 3.15 5.85 -0.35
C GLU A 104 4.61 5.34 -0.27
N ASN A 105 4.82 4.17 0.32
CA ASN A 105 6.13 3.49 0.38
C ASN A 105 6.12 2.12 -0.32
N THR A 106 5.26 1.95 -1.34
CA THR A 106 5.21 0.71 -2.14
C THR A 106 5.32 1.03 -3.63
N LEU A 107 6.28 0.38 -4.30
CA LEU A 107 6.47 0.47 -5.74
C LEU A 107 5.70 -0.64 -6.45
N ILE A 108 5.10 -0.33 -7.60
CA ILE A 108 4.50 -1.31 -8.49
C ILE A 108 5.43 -1.50 -9.68
N ILE A 109 5.83 -2.75 -9.92
CA ILE A 109 6.82 -3.10 -10.95
C ILE A 109 6.26 -4.14 -11.91
N THR A 110 6.38 -3.93 -13.22
CA THR A 110 5.78 -4.85 -14.21
C THR A 110 6.56 -6.16 -14.42
N ASN A 111 7.72 -6.35 -13.79
CA ASN A 111 8.63 -7.46 -14.10
C ASN A 111 9.44 -7.91 -12.88
N ALA A 112 9.39 -9.20 -12.56
CA ALA A 112 10.09 -9.81 -11.42
C ALA A 112 11.62 -9.60 -11.41
N ASN A 113 12.29 -9.75 -12.55
CA ASN A 113 13.75 -9.58 -12.63
C ASN A 113 14.17 -8.14 -12.32
N ARG A 114 13.38 -7.17 -12.78
CA ARG A 114 13.59 -5.75 -12.44
C ARG A 114 13.23 -5.47 -10.98
N ALA A 115 12.16 -6.06 -10.45
CA ALA A 115 11.75 -5.88 -9.07
C ALA A 115 12.85 -6.34 -8.11
N LYS A 116 13.44 -7.52 -8.32
CA LYS A 116 14.62 -7.98 -7.56
C LYS A 116 15.77 -6.98 -7.63
N LYS A 117 16.12 -6.51 -8.83
CA LYS A 117 17.23 -5.57 -9.03
C LYS A 117 16.99 -4.24 -8.32
N VAL A 118 15.79 -3.67 -8.45
CA VAL A 118 15.41 -2.39 -7.85
C VAL A 118 15.35 -2.52 -6.34
N ASN A 119 14.69 -3.54 -5.82
CA ASN A 119 14.40 -3.66 -4.40
C ASN A 119 15.66 -3.91 -3.55
N PHE A 120 16.57 -4.76 -4.02
CA PHE A 120 17.83 -5.03 -3.30
C PHE A 120 18.92 -3.99 -3.58
N ASN A 121 18.64 -2.94 -4.35
CA ASN A 121 19.58 -1.84 -4.54
C ASN A 121 19.67 -0.99 -3.27
N ARG A 122 20.89 -0.72 -2.79
CA ARG A 122 21.13 0.11 -1.59
C ARG A 122 20.54 1.51 -1.69
N ASN A 123 20.44 2.07 -2.90
CA ASN A 123 19.90 3.41 -3.15
C ASN A 123 18.37 3.41 -3.30
N VAL A 124 17.72 2.26 -3.24
CA VAL A 124 16.25 2.13 -3.30
C VAL A 124 15.72 1.45 -2.06
N GLN A 125 16.04 0.19 -1.75
CA GLN A 125 15.58 -0.55 -0.56
C GLN A 125 14.09 -0.31 -0.20
N THR A 126 13.20 -0.45 -1.17
CA THR A 126 11.76 -0.14 -1.00
C THR A 126 10.92 -1.31 -1.44
N LYS A 127 9.93 -1.69 -0.61
CA LYS A 127 8.95 -2.73 -0.92
C LYS A 127 8.38 -2.53 -2.33
N SER A 128 8.34 -3.62 -3.09
CA SER A 128 7.75 -3.62 -4.43
C SER A 128 6.78 -4.77 -4.60
N VAL A 129 5.73 -4.53 -5.36
CA VAL A 129 4.72 -5.52 -5.74
C VAL A 129 4.72 -5.61 -7.25
N ILE A 130 4.74 -6.82 -7.79
CA ILE A 130 4.59 -7.01 -9.23
C ILE A 130 3.13 -7.19 -9.61
N ILE A 131 2.79 -6.87 -10.86
CA ILE A 131 1.41 -7.00 -11.38
C ILE A 131 0.89 -8.43 -11.24
N GLU A 132 1.77 -9.42 -11.35
CA GLU A 132 1.47 -10.85 -11.21
C GLU A 132 1.14 -11.26 -9.75
N GLY A 133 1.43 -10.39 -8.77
CA GLY A 133 1.06 -10.56 -7.37
C GLY A 133 2.21 -10.85 -6.41
N ASP A 134 3.43 -11.07 -6.90
CA ASP A 134 4.57 -11.29 -5.99
C ASP A 134 4.96 -10.02 -5.25
N VAL A 135 5.34 -10.20 -3.99
CA VAL A 135 5.85 -9.14 -3.12
C VAL A 135 7.33 -9.34 -2.94
N TYR A 136 8.09 -8.26 -3.12
CA TYR A 136 9.49 -8.22 -2.76
C TYR A 136 9.64 -7.21 -1.63
N ASP A 137 10.15 -7.65 -0.48
CA ASP A 137 10.45 -6.79 0.66
C ASP A 137 11.96 -6.83 0.97
N PRO A 138 12.66 -5.68 0.98
CA PRO A 138 14.10 -5.64 1.23
C PRO A 138 14.46 -6.04 2.67
N THR A 139 13.48 -6.11 3.58
CA THR A 139 13.65 -6.56 4.97
C THR A 139 13.61 -8.08 5.14
N GLY A 140 13.33 -8.84 4.07
CA GLY A 140 13.53 -10.30 4.05
C GLY A 140 12.28 -11.15 3.85
N THR A 141 11.31 -10.71 3.05
CA THR A 141 10.19 -11.56 2.62
C THR A 141 10.33 -11.87 1.13
N LEU A 142 10.40 -13.17 0.81
CA LEU A 142 10.26 -13.76 -0.53
C LEU A 142 8.98 -14.60 -0.55
#